data_AF-A0A3A6MYL4-F1
#
_entry.id   AF-A0A3A6MYL4-F1
#
_cell.length_a   1.000
_cell.length_b   1.000
_cell.length_c   1.000
_cell.angle_alpha   90.00
_cell.angle_beta   90.00
_cell.angle_gamma   90.00
#
_symmetry.space_group_name_H-M   'P 1'
#
loop_
_entity.id
_entity.type
_entity.pdbx_description
1 polymer ?
#
loop_
_entity_poly.entity_id
_entity_poly.type
_entity_poly.pdbx_seq_one_letter_code
_entity_poly.pdbx_strand_id
1 'polypeptide(L)'
;MKPTLPPDPFNTKVTLLELERFAEIQARKEILNEIDIASEIFIARNCCSVYYADLMDFVPPGTASKSMLLSWLNDSKRKHNLIRPGVVTLYRYDRPDHFPGGIWSANRLCQYVEYLAKKLTDKGFVRTNKRACLFRDSLCNTNWFFKAVAVCGLKLLEDCYRQGALKSDVAQGYLSITFKERDRMEDTARVIGRCTKNHEVPVDLRRELREIAEESIKHALRTHLAISADHEEQKIFEKWEPSIRAALSSASENVAMALVLPHAENNAMEQQELGFGIGII
;
A
#
# COMPACT_ATOMS: atom_id res chain seq x y z
N MET A 1 -2.63 28.63 18.14
CA MET A 1 -4.02 28.55 17.62
C MET A 1 -4.23 27.16 17.07
N LYS A 2 -5.18 26.38 17.62
CA LYS A 2 -5.56 25.09 17.02
C LYS A 2 -6.31 25.39 15.72
N PRO A 3 -5.94 24.82 14.57
CA PRO A 3 -6.73 24.96 13.37
C PRO A 3 -8.08 24.28 13.60
N THR A 4 -9.15 25.06 13.52
CA THR A 4 -10.52 24.57 13.43
C THR A 4 -10.62 23.71 12.18
N LEU A 5 -10.84 22.41 12.36
CA LEU A 5 -11.18 21.50 11.27
C LEU A 5 -12.39 22.07 10.51
N PRO A 6 -12.40 22.01 9.16
CA PRO A 6 -13.61 22.33 8.42
C PRO A 6 -14.76 21.48 8.94
N PRO A 7 -15.99 22.03 9.05
CA PRO A 7 -17.14 21.26 9.49
C PRO A 7 -17.29 20.05 8.56
N ASP A 8 -17.39 18.88 9.19
CA ASP A 8 -17.71 17.64 8.48
C ASP A 8 -19.01 17.87 7.68
N PRO A 9 -18.99 17.77 6.34
CA PRO A 9 -20.19 17.94 5.52
C PRO A 9 -21.27 16.90 5.84
N PHE A 10 -20.96 15.88 6.67
CA PHE A 10 -21.89 14.86 7.16
C PHE A 10 -22.45 15.15 8.56
N ASN A 11 -22.07 16.26 9.21
CA ASN A 11 -22.54 16.65 10.55
C ASN A 11 -23.66 17.72 10.51
N THR A 12 -24.38 17.82 9.41
CA THR A 12 -25.65 18.54 9.34
C THR A 12 -26.76 17.60 9.81
N LYS A 13 -27.49 17.98 10.87
CA LYS A 13 -28.71 17.26 11.30
C LYS A 13 -29.76 17.38 10.20
N VAL A 14 -29.77 16.45 9.24
CA VAL A 14 -30.81 16.35 8.22
C VAL A 14 -31.99 15.58 8.83
N THR A 15 -33.12 16.25 8.94
CA THR A 15 -34.37 15.69 9.49
C THR A 15 -35.15 14.94 8.43
N LEU A 16 -36.01 13.99 8.82
CA LEU A 16 -36.96 13.30 7.92
C LEU A 16 -37.94 14.23 7.18
N LEU A 17 -37.96 15.51 7.53
CA LEU A 17 -38.69 16.57 6.84
C LEU A 17 -38.11 16.91 5.45
N GLU A 18 -36.83 16.59 5.21
CA GLU A 18 -36.15 16.69 3.90
C GLU A 18 -35.88 15.28 3.37
N LEU A 19 -36.94 14.52 3.07
CA LEU A 19 -36.87 13.08 2.78
C LEU A 19 -35.92 12.74 1.62
N GLU A 20 -35.96 13.50 0.53
CA GLU A 20 -35.09 13.29 -0.64
C GLU A 20 -33.61 13.46 -0.28
N ARG A 21 -33.28 14.55 0.40
CA ARG A 21 -31.91 14.84 0.85
C ARG A 21 -31.41 13.82 1.87
N PHE A 22 -32.29 13.38 2.77
CA PHE A 22 -31.97 12.30 3.72
C PHE A 22 -31.67 10.99 2.97
N ALA A 23 -32.52 10.61 2.00
CA ALA A 23 -32.33 9.41 1.19
C ALA A 23 -31.02 9.46 0.39
N GLU A 24 -30.69 10.60 -0.22
CA GLU A 24 -29.43 10.80 -0.95
C GLU A 24 -28.20 10.62 -0.05
N ILE A 25 -28.23 11.16 1.17
CA ILE A 25 -27.12 11.04 2.12
C ILE A 25 -26.95 9.59 2.57
N GLN A 26 -28.04 8.87 2.83
CA GLN A 26 -27.97 7.47 3.23
C GLN A 26 -27.48 6.58 2.09
N ALA A 27 -28.04 6.74 0.89
CA ALA A 27 -27.59 6.01 -0.29
C ALA A 27 -26.10 6.25 -0.57
N ARG A 28 -25.63 7.48 -0.42
CA ARG A 28 -24.20 7.80 -0.56
C ARG A 28 -23.34 7.13 0.51
N LYS A 29 -23.79 7.09 1.77
CA LYS A 29 -23.07 6.40 2.86
C LYS A 29 -22.97 4.89 2.60
N GLU A 30 -24.06 4.28 2.16
CA GLU A 30 -24.10 2.85 1.80
C GLU A 30 -23.13 2.54 0.66
N ILE A 31 -23.17 3.32 -0.43
CA ILE A 31 -22.23 3.16 -1.56
C ILE A 31 -20.77 3.30 -1.10
N LEU A 32 -20.46 4.30 -0.26
CA LEU A 32 -19.10 4.49 0.24
C LEU A 32 -18.64 3.32 1.12
N ASN A 33 -19.56 2.75 1.92
CA ASN A 33 -19.27 1.57 2.73
C ASN A 33 -19.03 0.33 1.87
N GLU A 34 -19.84 0.11 0.82
CA GLU A 34 -19.62 -0.96 -0.14
C GLU A 34 -18.25 -0.83 -0.83
N ILE A 35 -17.87 0.37 -1.25
CA ILE A 35 -16.56 0.63 -1.87
C ILE A 35 -15.42 0.42 -0.87
N ASP A 36 -15.61 0.79 0.40
CA ASP A 36 -14.63 0.50 1.45
C ASP A 36 -14.41 -1.01 1.60
N ILE A 37 -15.49 -1.79 1.76
CA ILE A 37 -15.45 -3.25 1.86
C ILE A 37 -14.76 -3.86 0.63
N ALA A 38 -15.18 -3.46 -0.57
CA ALA A 38 -14.61 -3.96 -1.82
C ALA A 38 -13.13 -3.59 -1.95
N SER A 39 -12.71 -2.41 -1.50
CA SER A 39 -11.30 -1.99 -1.54
C SER A 39 -10.43 -2.77 -0.56
N GLU A 40 -10.93 -3.05 0.64
CA GLU A 40 -10.24 -3.91 1.61
C GLU A 40 -10.06 -5.33 1.07
N ILE A 41 -11.14 -5.92 0.51
CA ILE A 41 -11.08 -7.24 -0.14
C ILE A 41 -10.15 -7.21 -1.35
N PHE A 42 -10.19 -6.16 -2.18
CA PHE A 42 -9.30 -6.00 -3.33
C PHE A 42 -7.84 -6.09 -2.91
N ILE A 43 -7.45 -5.32 -1.89
CA ILE A 43 -6.08 -5.32 -1.39
C ILE A 43 -5.74 -6.68 -0.77
N ALA A 44 -6.59 -7.20 0.11
CA ALA A 44 -6.34 -8.47 0.79
C ALA A 44 -6.21 -9.63 -0.22
N ARG A 45 -7.17 -9.78 -1.15
CA ARG A 45 -7.20 -10.87 -2.13
C ARG A 45 -6.02 -10.82 -3.10
N ASN A 46 -5.71 -9.65 -3.63
CA ASN A 46 -4.66 -9.52 -4.67
C ASN A 46 -3.25 -9.41 -4.10
N CYS A 47 -3.11 -9.05 -2.81
CA CYS A 47 -1.81 -8.74 -2.23
C CYS A 47 -1.42 -9.66 -1.07
N CYS A 48 -2.33 -10.45 -0.49
CA CYS A 48 -1.94 -11.36 0.61
C CYS A 48 -0.87 -12.34 0.14
N SER A 49 0.30 -12.24 0.77
CA SER A 49 1.44 -13.11 0.52
C SER A 49 2.19 -13.37 1.83
N VAL A 50 2.83 -14.54 1.90
CA VAL A 50 3.76 -14.89 2.98
C VAL A 50 4.89 -13.86 3.01
N TYR A 51 5.50 -13.56 1.87
CA TYR A 51 6.56 -12.55 1.78
C TYR A 51 6.13 -11.37 0.92
N TYR A 52 6.45 -10.14 1.38
CA TYR A 52 6.38 -8.96 0.49
C TYR A 52 7.35 -9.07 -0.71
N ALA A 53 8.31 -10.00 -0.65
CA ALA A 53 9.17 -10.33 -1.79
C ALA A 53 8.34 -10.72 -3.00
N ASP A 54 7.43 -11.66 -2.78
CA ASP A 54 6.60 -12.25 -3.81
C ASP A 54 5.71 -11.21 -4.54
N LEU A 55 5.42 -10.06 -3.89
CA LEU A 55 4.65 -8.95 -4.47
C LEU A 55 5.50 -8.03 -5.36
N MET A 56 6.82 -8.06 -5.24
CA MET A 56 7.78 -7.24 -5.98
C MET A 56 8.83 -8.08 -6.72
N ASP A 57 8.54 -9.33 -7.03
CA ASP A 57 9.42 -10.16 -7.83
C ASP A 57 9.54 -9.60 -9.26
N PHE A 58 10.69 -9.78 -9.90
CA PHE A 58 10.92 -9.35 -11.30
C PHE A 58 10.63 -7.85 -11.55
N VAL A 59 11.14 -6.97 -10.69
CA VAL A 59 11.08 -5.52 -10.94
C VAL A 59 12.04 -5.09 -12.05
N PRO A 60 11.68 -4.12 -12.91
CA PRO A 60 12.54 -3.69 -14.00
C PRO A 60 13.89 -3.14 -13.51
N PRO A 61 15.00 -3.37 -14.23
CA PRO A 61 16.28 -2.74 -13.94
C PRO A 61 16.14 -1.20 -13.89
N GLY A 62 16.90 -0.56 -13.00
CA GLY A 62 16.83 0.89 -12.83
C GLY A 62 15.65 1.38 -11.98
N THR A 63 14.87 0.48 -11.37
CA THR A 63 13.82 0.83 -10.40
C THR A 63 14.25 0.58 -8.95
N ALA A 64 13.54 1.20 -7.99
CA ALA A 64 13.79 1.02 -6.58
C ALA A 64 13.48 -0.42 -6.14
N SER A 65 14.39 -1.02 -5.38
CA SER A 65 14.18 -2.38 -4.88
C SER A 65 13.06 -2.43 -3.83
N LYS A 66 12.49 -3.62 -3.62
CA LYS A 66 11.59 -3.90 -2.51
C LYS A 66 12.17 -3.49 -1.15
N SER A 67 13.43 -3.84 -0.89
CA SER A 67 14.08 -3.51 0.38
C SER A 67 14.16 -1.99 0.59
N MET A 68 14.41 -1.24 -0.48
CA MET A 68 14.36 0.21 -0.44
C MET A 68 12.95 0.71 -0.15
N LEU A 69 11.92 0.24 -0.88
CA LEU A 69 10.53 0.62 -0.62
C LEU A 69 10.12 0.36 0.83
N LEU A 70 10.30 -0.88 1.32
CA LEU A 70 9.97 -1.26 2.69
C LEU A 70 10.70 -0.41 3.75
N SER A 71 11.96 -0.01 3.47
CA SER A 71 12.73 0.83 4.38
C SER A 71 12.15 2.23 4.57
N TRP A 72 11.31 2.71 3.64
CA TRP A 72 10.62 4.00 3.72
C TRP A 72 9.16 3.86 4.16
N LEU A 73 8.53 2.72 3.89
CA LEU A 73 7.19 2.41 4.39
C LEU A 73 7.16 2.20 5.90
N ASN A 74 8.14 1.47 6.44
CA ASN A 74 8.20 1.15 7.86
C ASN A 74 8.80 2.30 8.68
N ASP A 75 8.42 2.38 9.96
CA ASP A 75 9.10 3.23 10.93
C ASP A 75 10.57 2.81 11.10
N SER A 76 11.47 3.78 11.07
CA SER A 76 12.87 3.57 11.42
C SER A 76 13.05 3.77 12.93
N LYS A 77 13.44 2.70 13.63
CA LYS A 77 13.68 2.72 15.07
C LYS A 77 15.15 2.36 15.36
N ARG A 78 15.75 3.00 16.37
CA ARG A 78 17.08 2.65 16.91
C ARG A 78 17.01 2.62 18.41
N LYS A 79 17.43 1.50 19.02
CA LYS A 79 17.34 1.29 20.48
C LYS A 79 15.96 1.65 21.03
N HIS A 80 14.91 1.15 20.38
CA HIS A 80 13.48 1.41 20.68
C HIS A 80 12.98 2.85 20.45
N ASN A 81 13.84 3.83 20.14
CA ASN A 81 13.41 5.19 19.82
C ASN A 81 13.08 5.34 18.33
N LEU A 82 11.97 6.01 18.04
CA LEU A 82 11.57 6.37 16.68
C LEU A 82 12.51 7.45 16.14
N ILE A 83 13.25 7.13 15.08
CA ILE A 83 14.12 8.09 14.37
C ILE A 83 13.36 8.77 13.24
N ARG A 84 12.56 7.99 12.51
CA ARG A 84 11.82 8.48 11.35
C ARG A 84 10.51 7.70 11.23
N PRO A 85 9.35 8.37 11.19
CA PRO A 85 8.11 7.70 10.85
C PRO A 85 8.16 7.17 9.41
N GLY A 86 7.53 6.04 9.17
CA GLY A 86 7.29 5.50 7.84
C GLY A 86 6.12 6.19 7.14
N VAL A 87 5.93 5.90 5.85
CA VAL A 87 4.84 6.51 5.06
C VAL A 87 3.46 6.18 5.66
N VAL A 88 3.25 4.97 6.17
CA VAL A 88 1.97 4.55 6.78
C VAL A 88 1.66 5.42 8.00
N THR A 89 2.60 5.51 8.95
CA THR A 89 2.47 6.35 10.15
C THR A 89 2.22 7.81 9.81
N LEU A 90 2.99 8.35 8.85
CA LEU A 90 2.80 9.73 8.39
C LEU A 90 1.43 9.92 7.75
N TYR A 91 0.95 8.99 6.94
CA TYR A 91 -0.35 9.12 6.26
C TYR A 91 -1.49 9.24 7.26
N ARG A 92 -1.50 8.42 8.31
CA ARG A 92 -2.52 8.49 9.37
C ARG A 92 -2.50 9.83 10.11
N TYR A 93 -1.30 10.36 10.36
CA TYR A 93 -1.13 11.65 11.02
C TYR A 93 -1.52 12.83 10.11
N ASP A 94 -1.09 12.81 8.85
CA ASP A 94 -1.31 13.90 7.89
C ASP A 94 -2.76 13.91 7.33
N ARG A 95 -3.48 12.77 7.39
CA ARG A 95 -4.84 12.58 6.82
C ARG A 95 -5.84 11.97 7.82
N PRO A 96 -6.09 12.61 8.97
CA PRO A 96 -7.03 12.07 9.97
C PRO A 96 -8.46 11.96 9.42
N ASP A 97 -8.83 12.78 8.44
CA ASP A 97 -10.12 12.75 7.73
C ASP A 97 -10.34 11.46 6.92
N HIS A 98 -9.28 10.72 6.61
CA HIS A 98 -9.37 9.40 5.97
C HIS A 98 -9.54 8.26 6.98
N PHE A 99 -9.53 8.56 8.29
CA PHE A 99 -9.69 7.60 9.37
C PHE A 99 -10.85 8.00 10.30
N PRO A 100 -12.09 8.19 9.80
CA PRO A 100 -13.22 8.54 10.63
C PRO A 100 -13.43 7.48 11.73
N GLY A 101 -13.47 7.92 13.00
CA GLY A 101 -13.55 7.02 14.15
C GLY A 101 -12.33 6.10 14.33
N GLY A 102 -11.19 6.43 13.71
CA GLY A 102 -9.97 5.61 13.72
C GLY A 102 -9.95 4.49 12.68
N ILE A 103 -11.03 4.30 11.91
CA ILE A 103 -11.19 3.27 10.88
C ILE A 103 -10.84 3.86 9.52
N TRP A 104 -9.98 3.19 8.76
CA TRP A 104 -9.59 3.66 7.44
C TRP A 104 -10.77 3.63 6.45
N SER A 105 -10.99 4.72 5.73
CA SER A 105 -11.85 4.73 4.54
C SER A 105 -11.06 4.22 3.33
N ALA A 106 -11.14 2.92 3.05
CA ALA A 106 -10.42 2.29 1.95
C ALA A 106 -10.82 2.81 0.54
N ASN A 107 -11.98 3.46 0.40
CA ASN A 107 -12.36 4.28 -0.76
C ASN A 107 -11.39 5.45 -1.02
N ARG A 108 -10.49 5.74 -0.07
CA ARG A 108 -9.39 6.70 -0.19
C ARG A 108 -8.09 6.09 -0.71
N LEU A 109 -8.12 4.87 -1.25
CA LEU A 109 -6.94 4.17 -1.74
C LEU A 109 -6.15 4.98 -2.77
N CYS A 110 -6.79 5.59 -3.76
CA CYS A 110 -6.09 6.40 -4.76
C CYS A 110 -5.39 7.62 -4.12
N GLN A 111 -6.03 8.29 -3.15
CA GLN A 111 -5.43 9.39 -2.42
C GLN A 111 -4.26 8.94 -1.54
N TYR A 112 -4.29 7.70 -1.02
CA TYR A 112 -3.13 7.11 -0.35
C TYR A 112 -1.97 6.90 -1.32
N VAL A 113 -2.24 6.43 -2.54
CA VAL A 113 -1.22 6.21 -3.58
C VAL A 113 -0.59 7.54 -4.03
N GLU A 114 -1.38 8.59 -4.22
CA GLU A 114 -0.86 9.94 -4.52
C GLU A 114 0.03 10.46 -3.38
N TYR A 115 -0.41 10.28 -2.14
CA TYR A 115 0.37 10.66 -0.97
C TYR A 115 1.71 9.91 -0.90
N LEU A 116 1.68 8.61 -1.21
CA LEU A 116 2.86 7.77 -1.27
C LEU A 116 3.85 8.27 -2.33
N ALA A 117 3.38 8.55 -3.54
CA ALA A 117 4.20 9.11 -4.62
C ALA A 117 4.86 10.42 -4.20
N LYS A 118 4.10 11.32 -3.56
CA LYS A 118 4.62 12.59 -3.04
C LYS A 118 5.72 12.40 -1.99
N LYS A 119 5.54 11.48 -1.03
CA LYS A 119 6.56 11.25 0.01
C LYS A 119 7.80 10.56 -0.54
N LEU A 120 7.65 9.56 -1.40
CA LEU A 120 8.79 8.80 -1.95
C LEU A 120 9.65 9.64 -2.92
N THR A 121 9.07 10.67 -3.54
CA THR A 121 9.78 11.60 -4.43
C THR A 121 10.27 12.87 -3.73
N ASP A 122 9.99 13.02 -2.43
CA ASP A 122 10.47 14.15 -1.62
C ASP A 122 11.89 13.89 -1.09
N LYS A 123 12.86 14.68 -1.54
CA LYS A 123 14.26 14.67 -1.06
C LYS A 123 14.36 14.82 0.46
N GLY A 124 13.52 15.64 1.08
CA GLY A 124 13.49 15.84 2.54
C GLY A 124 13.13 14.55 3.28
N PHE A 125 12.21 13.78 2.72
CA PHE A 125 11.84 12.47 3.25
C PHE A 125 12.89 11.39 2.94
N VAL A 126 13.23 11.15 1.66
CA VAL A 126 14.16 10.06 1.27
C VAL A 126 15.64 10.41 1.41
N ARG A 127 15.94 11.56 1.99
CA ARG A 127 17.25 12.14 2.36
C ARG A 127 18.18 12.53 1.22
N THR A 128 18.00 11.98 0.02
CA THR A 128 18.93 12.20 -1.10
C THR A 128 18.18 12.39 -2.41
N ASN A 129 18.67 13.31 -3.25
CA ASN A 129 18.06 13.55 -4.56
C ASN A 129 18.13 12.30 -5.46
N LYS A 130 19.24 11.55 -5.41
CA LYS A 130 19.40 10.28 -6.14
C LYS A 130 18.27 9.27 -5.87
N ARG A 131 17.86 9.10 -4.61
CA ARG A 131 16.74 8.21 -4.26
C ARG A 131 15.39 8.77 -4.68
N ALA A 132 15.19 10.08 -4.55
CA ALA A 132 13.97 10.74 -4.98
C ALA A 132 13.76 10.57 -6.49
N CYS A 133 14.81 10.77 -7.29
CA CYS A 133 14.79 10.50 -8.73
C CYS A 133 14.55 9.01 -9.02
N LEU A 134 15.23 8.09 -8.33
CA LEU A 134 15.01 6.66 -8.52
C LEU A 134 13.54 6.26 -8.26
N PHE A 135 12.92 6.78 -7.20
CA PHE A 135 11.49 6.55 -6.95
C PHE A 135 10.60 7.22 -8.00
N ARG A 136 10.96 8.41 -8.49
CA ARG A 136 10.25 9.07 -9.60
C ARG A 136 10.23 8.18 -10.84
N ASP A 137 11.39 7.70 -11.26
CA ASP A 137 11.54 6.81 -12.42
C ASP A 137 10.77 5.50 -12.22
N SER A 138 10.80 4.97 -11.00
CA SER A 138 10.06 3.76 -10.63
C SER A 138 8.55 3.95 -10.67
N LEU A 139 8.04 5.09 -10.21
CA LEU A 139 6.60 5.42 -10.22
C LEU A 139 6.08 5.65 -11.64
N CYS A 140 6.92 6.11 -12.56
CA CYS A 140 6.59 6.20 -13.99
C CYS A 140 6.55 4.82 -14.68
N ASN A 141 7.10 3.77 -14.06
CA ASN A 141 7.01 2.41 -14.58
C ASN A 141 5.74 1.72 -14.07
N THR A 142 4.79 1.45 -14.96
CA THR A 142 3.47 0.88 -14.64
C THR A 142 3.55 -0.44 -13.86
N ASN A 143 4.44 -1.36 -14.27
CA ASN A 143 4.58 -2.66 -13.60
C ASN A 143 5.11 -2.48 -12.16
N TRP A 144 6.15 -1.65 -11.99
CA TRP A 144 6.66 -1.32 -10.68
C TRP A 144 5.62 -0.61 -9.81
N PHE A 145 4.87 0.34 -10.39
CA PHE A 145 3.82 1.08 -9.70
C PHE A 145 2.78 0.15 -9.09
N PHE A 146 2.17 -0.74 -9.87
CA PHE A 146 1.13 -1.64 -9.35
C PHE A 146 1.67 -2.59 -8.27
N LYS A 147 2.90 -3.09 -8.43
CA LYS A 147 3.57 -3.91 -7.41
C LYS A 147 3.85 -3.12 -6.12
N ALA A 148 4.27 -1.87 -6.25
CA ALA A 148 4.46 -0.98 -5.11
C ALA A 148 3.13 -0.69 -4.41
N VAL A 149 2.07 -0.36 -5.16
CA VAL A 149 0.71 -0.15 -4.62
C VAL A 149 0.23 -1.39 -3.87
N ALA A 150 0.45 -2.60 -4.39
CA ALA A 150 0.10 -3.84 -3.71
C ALA A 150 0.81 -3.97 -2.35
N VAL A 151 2.13 -3.77 -2.29
CA VAL A 151 2.89 -3.79 -1.03
C VAL A 151 2.42 -2.71 -0.06
N CYS A 152 2.23 -1.48 -0.56
CA CYS A 152 1.90 -0.33 0.27
C CYS A 152 0.47 -0.42 0.82
N GLY A 153 -0.48 -0.86 -0.02
CA GLY A 153 -1.86 -1.11 0.35
C GLY A 153 -1.94 -2.22 1.39
N LEU A 154 -1.27 -3.35 1.16
CA LEU A 154 -1.22 -4.44 2.14
C LEU A 154 -0.63 -3.99 3.47
N LYS A 155 0.45 -3.18 3.45
CA LYS A 155 1.04 -2.64 4.67
C LYS A 155 0.08 -1.78 5.49
N LEU A 156 -0.68 -0.91 4.82
CA LEU A 156 -1.70 -0.09 5.48
C LEU A 156 -2.85 -0.95 6.00
N LEU A 157 -3.30 -1.93 5.21
CA LEU A 157 -4.39 -2.83 5.59
C LEU A 157 -4.01 -3.71 6.79
N GLU A 158 -2.78 -4.20 6.84
CA GLU A 158 -2.25 -4.92 8.00
C GLU A 158 -2.15 -4.04 9.25
N ASP A 159 -1.83 -2.75 9.11
CA ASP A 159 -1.86 -1.80 10.23
C ASP A 159 -3.29 -1.66 10.78
N CYS A 160 -4.28 -1.54 9.89
CA CYS A 160 -5.69 -1.47 10.24
C CYS A 160 -6.17 -2.78 10.91
N TYR A 161 -5.77 -3.94 10.39
CA TYR A 161 -6.07 -5.25 10.98
C TYR A 161 -5.59 -5.36 12.43
N ARG A 162 -4.34 -4.99 12.70
CA ARG A 162 -3.75 -5.05 14.06
C ARG A 162 -4.48 -4.16 15.06
N GLN A 163 -5.25 -3.20 14.59
CA GLN A 163 -6.01 -2.26 15.41
C GLN A 163 -7.51 -2.59 15.48
N GLY A 164 -7.95 -3.68 14.84
CA GLY A 164 -9.38 -4.00 14.72
C GLY A 164 -10.17 -2.97 13.92
N ALA A 165 -9.52 -2.34 12.94
CA ALA A 165 -10.05 -1.19 12.20
C ALA A 165 -10.32 -1.51 10.71
N LEU A 166 -10.73 -2.75 10.42
CA LEU A 166 -11.22 -3.16 9.10
C LEU A 166 -12.75 -3.14 9.08
N LYS A 167 -13.32 -2.89 7.90
CA LYS A 167 -14.77 -2.96 7.68
C LYS A 167 -15.22 -4.32 7.16
N SER A 168 -14.36 -5.02 6.42
CA SER A 168 -14.67 -6.29 5.78
C SER A 168 -14.26 -7.48 6.64
N ASP A 169 -15.23 -8.36 6.92
CA ASP A 169 -14.97 -9.64 7.59
C ASP A 169 -14.16 -10.58 6.69
N VAL A 170 -14.38 -10.54 5.38
CA VAL A 170 -13.60 -11.32 4.40
C VAL A 170 -12.14 -10.88 4.40
N ALA A 171 -11.87 -9.57 4.33
CA ALA A 171 -10.50 -9.04 4.39
C ALA A 171 -9.83 -9.38 5.73
N GLN A 172 -10.58 -9.33 6.84
CA GLN A 172 -10.09 -9.76 8.15
C GLN A 172 -9.73 -11.24 8.16
N GLY A 173 -10.56 -12.10 7.55
CA GLY A 173 -10.29 -13.53 7.38
C GLY A 173 -9.02 -13.79 6.59
N TYR A 174 -8.86 -13.13 5.44
CA TYR A 174 -7.67 -13.23 4.59
C TYR A 174 -6.38 -12.84 5.31
N LEU A 175 -6.39 -11.74 6.06
CA LEU A 175 -5.23 -11.30 6.83
C LEU A 175 -4.95 -12.23 8.00
N SER A 176 -5.98 -12.69 8.72
CA SER A 176 -5.85 -13.66 9.80
C SER A 176 -5.15 -14.94 9.34
N ILE A 177 -5.56 -15.49 8.20
CA ILE A 177 -4.92 -16.67 7.59
C ILE A 177 -3.48 -16.33 7.17
N THR A 178 -3.27 -15.19 6.51
CA THR A 178 -1.94 -14.78 6.06
C THR A 178 -0.95 -14.63 7.22
N PHE A 179 -1.36 -14.03 8.34
CA PHE A 179 -0.53 -13.93 9.54
C PHE A 179 -0.20 -15.30 10.13
N LYS A 180 -1.18 -16.21 10.24
CA LYS A 180 -0.94 -17.57 10.71
C LYS A 180 0.07 -18.31 9.84
N GLU A 181 -0.04 -18.19 8.52
CA GLU A 181 0.89 -18.86 7.60
C GLU A 181 2.29 -18.23 7.63
N ARG A 182 2.41 -16.91 7.87
CA ARG A 182 3.71 -16.26 8.14
C ARG A 182 4.34 -16.77 9.43
N ASP A 183 3.58 -16.91 10.50
CA ASP A 183 4.09 -17.44 11.77
C ASP A 183 4.55 -18.90 11.61
N ARG A 184 3.76 -19.73 10.92
CA ARG A 184 4.12 -21.12 10.58
C ARG A 184 5.40 -21.19 9.76
N MET A 185 5.59 -20.27 8.82
CA MET A 185 6.81 -20.16 8.03
C MET A 185 8.03 -19.88 8.90
N GLU A 186 7.93 -18.89 9.78
CA GLU A 186 9.02 -18.54 10.69
C GLU A 186 9.37 -19.70 11.62
N ASP A 187 8.37 -20.35 12.21
CA ASP A 187 8.57 -21.49 13.09
C ASP A 187 9.23 -22.66 12.35
N THR A 188 8.75 -22.98 11.15
CA THR A 188 9.33 -24.03 10.30
C THR A 188 10.78 -23.70 9.93
N ALA A 189 11.07 -22.46 9.55
CA ALA A 189 12.42 -22.01 9.22
C ALA A 189 13.38 -22.07 10.43
N ARG A 190 12.87 -21.79 11.64
CA ARG A 190 13.63 -21.94 12.90
C ARG A 190 13.92 -23.42 13.20
N VAL A 191 12.94 -24.31 13.04
CA VAL A 191 13.12 -25.76 13.23
C VAL A 191 14.15 -26.31 12.25
N ILE A 192 13.99 -26.04 10.94
CA ILE A 192 14.98 -26.43 9.92
C ILE A 192 16.36 -25.89 10.29
N GLY A 193 16.45 -24.63 10.72
CA GLY A 193 17.71 -24.02 11.14
C GLY A 193 18.37 -24.75 12.32
N ARG A 194 17.61 -25.13 13.34
CA ARG A 194 18.11 -25.88 14.51
C ARG A 194 18.53 -27.30 14.13
N CYS A 195 17.71 -28.02 13.37
CA CYS A 195 17.98 -29.40 12.97
C CYS A 195 19.19 -29.49 12.03
N THR A 196 19.33 -28.57 11.06
CA THR A 196 20.43 -28.63 10.09
C THR A 196 21.76 -28.14 10.65
N LYS A 197 21.76 -27.18 11.59
CA LYS A 197 23.00 -26.64 12.20
C LYS A 197 23.72 -27.66 13.09
N ASN A 198 22.98 -28.56 13.73
CA ASN A 198 23.53 -29.47 14.75
C ASN A 198 23.92 -30.85 14.20
N HIS A 199 23.68 -31.13 12.91
CA HIS A 199 23.81 -32.47 12.33
C HIS A 199 24.61 -32.48 11.01
N GLU A 200 25.48 -31.50 10.77
CA GLU A 200 26.33 -31.40 9.57
C GLU A 200 25.58 -31.59 8.24
N VAL A 201 24.33 -31.11 8.17
CA VAL A 201 23.48 -31.28 6.99
C VAL A 201 24.06 -30.46 5.83
N PRO A 202 24.21 -31.05 4.62
CA PRO A 202 24.67 -30.34 3.43
C PRO A 202 23.86 -29.07 3.17
N VAL A 203 24.53 -27.99 2.74
CA VAL A 203 23.91 -26.70 2.48
C VAL A 203 22.78 -26.81 1.45
N ASP A 204 22.96 -27.63 0.41
CA ASP A 204 21.95 -27.86 -0.61
C ASP A 204 20.69 -28.53 -0.05
N LEU A 205 20.83 -29.55 0.81
CA LEU A 205 19.70 -30.21 1.45
C LEU A 205 18.97 -29.25 2.40
N ARG A 206 19.69 -28.39 3.11
CA ARG A 206 19.09 -27.33 3.93
C ARG A 206 18.31 -26.32 3.09
N ARG A 207 18.80 -25.96 1.91
CA ARG A 207 18.11 -25.06 0.97
C ARG A 207 16.84 -25.73 0.44
N GLU A 208 16.95 -26.97 -0.02
CA GLU A 208 15.83 -27.75 -0.55
C GLU A 208 14.70 -27.92 0.50
N LEU A 209 15.04 -28.25 1.75
CA LEU A 209 14.05 -28.33 2.84
C LEU A 209 13.31 -27.00 3.07
N ARG A 210 14.01 -25.86 2.91
CA ARG A 210 13.38 -24.54 3.02
C ARG A 210 12.47 -24.26 1.85
N GLU A 211 12.89 -24.58 0.63
CA GLU A 211 12.09 -24.39 -0.58
C GLU A 211 10.81 -25.24 -0.56
N ILE A 212 10.89 -26.51 -0.14
CA ILE A 212 9.73 -27.40 0.00
C ILE A 212 8.75 -26.85 1.05
N ALA A 213 9.26 -26.46 2.22
CA ALA A 213 8.43 -25.85 3.26
C ALA A 213 7.79 -24.54 2.78
N GLU A 214 8.54 -23.74 2.03
CA GLU A 214 8.07 -22.48 1.47
C GLU A 214 6.90 -22.67 0.51
N GLU A 215 7.06 -23.56 -0.47
CA GLU A 215 6.01 -23.83 -1.45
C GLU A 215 4.78 -24.49 -0.80
N SER A 216 4.98 -25.39 0.18
CA SER A 216 3.87 -26.02 0.90
C SER A 216 2.99 -25.01 1.63
N ILE A 217 3.59 -24.04 2.33
CA ILE A 217 2.86 -22.99 3.04
C ILE A 217 2.22 -21.99 2.07
N LYS A 218 2.93 -21.61 0.99
CA LYS A 218 2.36 -20.78 -0.09
C LYS A 218 1.14 -21.46 -0.72
N HIS A 219 1.21 -22.76 -0.96
CA HIS A 219 0.09 -23.55 -1.45
C HIS A 219 -1.08 -23.57 -0.44
N ALA A 220 -0.81 -23.85 0.84
CA ALA A 220 -1.83 -23.83 1.88
C ALA A 220 -2.54 -22.47 1.98
N LEU A 221 -1.80 -21.37 1.94
CA LEU A 221 -2.36 -20.02 1.92
C LEU A 221 -3.31 -19.84 0.72
N ARG A 222 -2.88 -20.17 -0.51
CA ARG A 222 -3.72 -20.07 -1.71
C ARG A 222 -5.02 -20.87 -1.56
N THR A 223 -4.94 -22.09 -1.02
CA THR A 223 -6.09 -22.96 -0.80
C THR A 223 -7.04 -22.39 0.24
N HIS A 224 -6.53 -21.89 1.37
CA HIS A 224 -7.36 -21.28 2.41
C HIS A 224 -8.07 -20.00 1.95
N LEU A 225 -7.39 -19.17 1.14
CA LEU A 225 -7.99 -17.94 0.59
C LEU A 225 -9.10 -18.23 -0.44
N ALA A 226 -9.11 -19.42 -1.06
CA ALA A 226 -10.15 -19.82 -2.02
C ALA A 226 -11.48 -20.18 -1.35
N ILE A 227 -11.54 -20.38 -0.03
CA ILE A 227 -12.72 -20.88 0.70
C ILE A 227 -13.75 -19.76 1.01
N SER A 228 -13.51 -18.51 0.61
CA SER A 228 -14.38 -17.37 0.93
C SER A 228 -15.38 -17.00 -0.18
N ALA A 229 -15.57 -17.84 -1.20
CA ALA A 229 -16.37 -17.50 -2.39
C ALA A 229 -17.86 -17.23 -2.11
N ASP A 230 -18.43 -17.81 -1.06
CA ASP A 230 -19.87 -17.74 -0.77
C ASP A 230 -20.28 -16.58 0.16
N HIS A 231 -19.33 -15.74 0.58
CA HIS A 231 -19.62 -14.63 1.50
C HIS A 231 -20.35 -13.48 0.78
N GLU A 232 -21.29 -12.80 1.45
CA GLU A 232 -22.06 -11.69 0.84
C GLU A 232 -21.16 -10.55 0.36
N GLU A 233 -20.14 -10.20 1.15
CA GLU A 233 -19.15 -9.18 0.77
C GLU A 233 -18.40 -9.52 -0.53
N GLN A 234 -18.34 -10.79 -0.92
CA GLN A 234 -17.71 -11.18 -2.18
C GLN A 234 -18.50 -10.67 -3.39
N LYS A 235 -19.84 -10.60 -3.30
CA LYS A 235 -20.70 -9.99 -4.32
C LYS A 235 -20.50 -8.48 -4.39
N ILE A 236 -20.31 -7.83 -3.23
CA ILE A 236 -19.97 -6.40 -3.15
C ILE A 236 -18.63 -6.14 -3.84
N PHE A 237 -17.63 -6.99 -3.57
CA PHE A 237 -16.34 -6.92 -4.22
C PHE A 237 -16.46 -7.06 -5.75
N GLU A 238 -17.16 -8.09 -6.24
CA GLU A 238 -17.35 -8.34 -7.67
C GLU A 238 -18.04 -7.16 -8.39
N LYS A 239 -19.01 -6.52 -7.73
CA LYS A 239 -19.69 -5.32 -8.23
C LYS A 239 -18.72 -4.15 -8.45
N TRP A 240 -17.80 -3.91 -7.51
CA TRP A 240 -16.95 -2.71 -7.50
C TRP A 240 -15.53 -2.91 -8.01
N GLU A 241 -15.07 -4.15 -8.16
CA GLU A 241 -13.72 -4.48 -8.62
C GLU A 241 -13.33 -3.75 -9.92
N PRO A 242 -14.17 -3.71 -10.98
CA PRO A 242 -13.82 -3.00 -12.22
C PRO A 242 -13.55 -1.51 -11.98
N SER A 243 -14.37 -0.86 -11.13
CA SER A 243 -14.21 0.56 -10.79
C SER A 243 -12.95 0.81 -9.97
N ILE A 244 -12.62 -0.08 -9.03
CA ILE A 244 -11.37 0.01 -8.25
C ILE A 244 -10.16 -0.11 -9.17
N ARG A 245 -10.15 -1.07 -10.09
CA ARG A 245 -9.07 -1.25 -11.07
C ARG A 245 -8.93 -0.03 -11.98
N ALA A 246 -10.04 0.50 -12.51
CA ALA A 246 -10.03 1.71 -13.33
C ALA A 246 -9.47 2.91 -12.56
N ALA A 247 -9.90 3.12 -11.31
CA ALA A 247 -9.43 4.21 -10.48
C ALA A 247 -7.93 4.12 -10.17
N LEU A 248 -7.39 2.92 -9.96
CA LEU A 248 -5.95 2.70 -9.76
C LEU A 248 -5.13 2.96 -11.04
N SER A 249 -5.65 2.56 -12.20
CA SER A 249 -5.03 2.89 -13.50
C SER A 249 -4.97 4.40 -13.72
N SER A 250 -6.08 5.12 -13.49
CA SER A 250 -6.09 6.59 -13.57
C SER A 250 -5.15 7.24 -12.55
N ALA A 251 -5.04 6.68 -11.33
CA ALA A 251 -4.07 7.16 -10.36
C ALA A 251 -2.62 6.98 -10.83
N SER A 252 -2.31 5.87 -11.51
CA SER A 252 -0.99 5.65 -12.13
C SER A 252 -0.67 6.71 -13.18
N GLU A 253 -1.63 7.02 -14.05
CA GLU A 253 -1.47 8.04 -15.11
C GLU A 253 -1.28 9.43 -14.51
N ASN A 254 -2.10 9.80 -13.51
CA ASN A 254 -2.01 11.08 -12.82
C ASN A 254 -0.67 11.25 -12.11
N VAL A 255 -0.18 10.20 -11.43
CA VAL A 255 1.15 10.22 -10.79
C VAL A 255 2.24 10.38 -11.84
N ALA A 256 2.19 9.64 -12.94
CA ALA A 256 3.19 9.77 -14.01
C ALA A 256 3.19 11.20 -14.60
N MET A 257 2.02 11.75 -14.92
CA MET A 257 1.90 13.12 -15.45
C MET A 257 2.45 14.16 -14.47
N ALA A 258 2.06 14.08 -13.19
CA ALA A 258 2.51 15.01 -12.15
C ALA A 258 4.03 14.96 -11.91
N LEU A 259 4.68 13.84 -12.22
CA LEU A 259 6.12 13.66 -12.07
C LEU A 259 6.93 14.10 -13.29
N VAL A 260 6.32 14.14 -14.48
CA VAL A 260 6.96 14.57 -15.74
C VAL A 260 6.89 16.10 -15.91
N LEU A 261 5.78 16.74 -15.54
CA LEU A 261 5.58 18.18 -15.70
C LEU A 261 6.65 19.08 -15.03
N PRO A 262 7.16 18.79 -13.82
CA PRO A 262 8.19 19.61 -13.17
C PRO A 262 9.60 19.46 -13.79
N HIS A 263 9.79 18.57 -14.78
CA HIS A 263 11.06 18.40 -15.50
C HIS A 263 11.09 19.13 -16.84
N ALA A 264 9.94 19.46 -17.43
CA ALA A 264 9.89 20.29 -18.63
C ALA A 264 10.31 21.74 -18.34
N GLU A 265 9.91 22.29 -17.19
CA GLU A 265 10.21 23.68 -16.82
C GLU A 265 11.65 23.87 -16.30
N ASN A 266 12.18 22.92 -15.52
CA ASN A 266 13.55 23.02 -15.00
C ASN A 266 14.62 22.78 -16.09
N ASN A 267 14.38 21.88 -17.05
CA ASN A 267 15.29 21.69 -18.18
C ASN A 267 15.23 22.86 -19.18
N ALA A 268 14.07 23.52 -19.32
CA ALA A 268 13.95 24.72 -20.14
C ALA A 268 14.72 25.91 -19.53
N MET A 269 14.71 26.07 -18.20
CA MET A 269 15.50 27.08 -17.50
C MET A 269 17.02 26.81 -17.58
N GLU A 270 17.49 25.58 -17.38
CA GLU A 270 18.92 25.25 -17.51
C GLU A 270 19.44 25.40 -18.95
N GLN A 271 18.60 25.14 -19.97
CA GLN A 271 18.97 25.38 -21.37
C GLN A 271 18.91 26.86 -21.77
N GLN A 272 18.09 27.68 -21.11
CA GLN A 272 18.12 29.14 -21.29
C GLN A 272 19.38 29.76 -20.66
N GLU A 273 19.81 29.29 -19.49
CA GLU A 273 21.04 29.79 -18.85
C GLU A 273 22.32 29.39 -19.60
N LEU A 274 22.33 28.23 -20.26
CA LEU A 274 23.46 27.80 -21.11
C LEU A 274 23.45 28.44 -22.52
N GLY A 275 22.32 28.97 -22.98
CA GLY A 275 22.17 29.63 -24.28
C GLY A 275 22.53 31.12 -24.30
N PHE A 276 22.60 31.78 -23.14
CA PHE A 276 22.93 33.22 -23.02
C PHE A 276 24.39 33.50 -22.61
N GLY A 277 25.23 32.46 -22.49
CA GLY A 277 26.61 32.56 -22.00
C GLY A 277 27.73 32.59 -23.05
N ILE A 278 27.42 32.70 -24.35
CA ILE A 278 28.45 32.89 -25.40
C ILE A 278 28.15 34.16 -26.18
N GLY A 279 28.64 35.28 -25.68
CA GLY A 279 28.69 36.54 -26.40
C GLY A 279 28.97 37.70 -25.44
N ILE A 280 30.11 38.38 -25.65
CA ILE A 280 30.67 39.52 -24.88
C ILE A 280 31.59 38.98 -23.75
N ILE A 281 32.92 38.96 -23.82
CA ILE A 281 33.97 39.69 -24.58
C ILE A 281 35.08 38.69 -24.97
#